data_AF-A0A4Y2SE24-F1
#
_entry.id   AF-A0A4Y2SE24-F1
#
_cell.length_a   1.000
_cell.length_b   1.000
_cell.length_c   1.000
_cell.angle_alpha   90.00
_cell.angle_beta   90.00
_cell.angle_gamma   90.00
#
_symmetry.space_group_name_H-M   'P 1'
#
loop_
_entity.id
_entity.type
_entity.pdbx_description
1 polymer ?
#
loop_
_entity_poly.entity_id
_entity_poly.type
_entity_poly.pdbx_seq_one_letter_code
_entity_poly.pdbx_strand_id
1 'polypeptide(L)'
;IPDFPSQNFLVRSTLRWYTKMKLFYRYQDVLPVDVEDDQKVSYLKGLISEFEGLKPEEQLLYHAGAPLEDDQYLKDCLIDGSTIDVCIGLKGGKVHGSLARAGKVKGQTPKVEKQEKRKKKTGRAKRRMQYNRRFVNVVVTFGRKKGPNSNS
;
A
#
# COMPACT_ATOMS: atom_id res chain seq x y z
N ILE A 1 -34.90 59.50 -52.44
CA ILE A 1 -35.25 59.32 -51.01
C ILE A 1 -36.02 58.01 -50.90
N PRO A 2 -35.40 56.98 -50.32
CA PRO A 2 -36.12 56.01 -49.52
C PRO A 2 -35.49 55.85 -48.12
N ASP A 3 -36.36 55.55 -47.16
CA ASP A 3 -36.06 55.28 -45.76
C ASP A 3 -35.21 54.00 -45.57
N PHE A 4 -34.22 54.08 -44.68
CA PHE A 4 -33.54 52.93 -44.10
C PHE A 4 -33.92 52.79 -42.62
N PRO A 5 -34.36 51.62 -42.15
CA PRO A 5 -34.71 51.42 -40.75
C PRO A 5 -33.45 51.23 -39.89
N SER A 6 -33.59 51.74 -38.67
CA SER A 6 -32.68 51.59 -37.55
C SER A 6 -32.35 50.12 -37.23
N GLN A 7 -31.06 49.79 -37.23
CA GLN A 7 -30.55 48.66 -36.47
C GLN A 7 -29.50 49.16 -35.48
N ASN A 8 -29.94 49.29 -34.23
CA ASN A 8 -29.08 49.47 -33.08
C ASN A 8 -28.16 48.24 -32.95
N PHE A 9 -26.94 48.33 -33.48
CA PHE A 9 -25.85 47.43 -33.12
C PHE A 9 -25.39 47.79 -31.70
N LEU A 10 -26.09 47.25 -30.72
CA LEU A 10 -25.66 47.21 -29.33
C LEU A 10 -24.51 46.19 -29.26
N VAL A 11 -23.28 46.65 -29.52
CA VAL A 11 -22.07 45.91 -29.15
C VAL A 11 -22.02 45.91 -27.63
N ARG A 12 -22.74 44.98 -27.00
CA ARG A 12 -22.49 44.61 -25.62
C ARG A 12 -21.12 43.97 -25.59
N SER A 13 -20.08 44.76 -25.31
CA SER A 13 -18.79 44.22 -24.92
C SER A 13 -19.02 43.41 -23.66
N THR A 14 -19.08 42.09 -23.79
CA THR A 14 -18.99 41.18 -22.67
C THR A 14 -17.54 41.27 -22.17
N LEU A 15 -17.25 42.27 -21.34
CA LEU A 15 -16.16 42.15 -20.39
C LEU A 15 -16.54 40.95 -19.52
N ARG A 16 -16.01 39.79 -19.88
CA ARG A 16 -16.03 38.60 -19.06
C ARG A 16 -15.08 38.89 -17.91
N TRP A 17 -15.66 39.28 -16.77
CA TRP A 17 -14.94 39.45 -15.51
C TRP A 17 -14.45 38.08 -15.08
N TYR A 18 -13.29 37.66 -15.56
CA TYR A 18 -12.58 36.52 -14.97
C TYR A 18 -12.04 36.99 -13.63
N THR A 19 -12.54 36.41 -12.54
CA THR A 19 -12.00 36.72 -11.21
C THR A 19 -10.72 35.92 -11.03
N LYS A 20 -9.58 36.61 -11.14
CA LYS A 20 -8.30 36.04 -10.73
C LYS A 20 -8.36 35.74 -9.23
N MET A 21 -7.99 34.53 -8.87
CA MET A 21 -7.86 34.10 -7.48
C MET A 21 -6.40 33.78 -7.19
N LYS A 22 -5.96 34.15 -6.00
CA LYS A 22 -4.62 33.88 -5.48
C LYS A 22 -4.69 32.69 -4.53
N LEU A 23 -4.00 31.63 -4.88
CA LEU A 23 -3.90 30.42 -4.07
C LEU A 23 -2.49 30.29 -3.51
N PHE A 24 -2.33 29.40 -2.55
CA PHE A 24 -1.04 28.97 -2.04
C PHE A 24 -0.96 27.46 -2.17
N TYR A 25 0.17 26.91 -2.62
CA TYR A 25 0.43 25.49 -2.53
C TYR A 25 1.58 25.25 -1.54
N ARG A 26 1.48 24.15 -0.80
CA ARG A 26 2.45 23.74 0.21
C ARG A 26 3.06 22.41 -0.23
N TYR A 27 4.35 22.43 -0.52
CA TYR A 27 5.15 21.24 -0.77
C TYR A 27 6.35 21.19 0.19
N GLN A 28 7.50 21.71 -0.22
CA GLN A 28 8.63 21.98 0.69
C GLN A 28 8.44 23.31 1.40
N ASP A 29 8.04 24.32 0.62
CA ASP A 29 7.69 25.67 1.08
C ASP A 29 6.24 26.00 0.70
N VAL A 30 5.75 27.13 1.19
CA VAL A 30 4.44 27.69 0.83
C VAL A 30 4.64 28.75 -0.25
N LEU A 31 4.20 28.47 -1.46
CA LEU A 31 4.38 29.35 -2.62
C LEU A 31 3.03 29.86 -3.13
N PRO A 32 2.93 31.16 -3.49
CA PRO A 32 1.73 31.72 -4.09
C PRO A 32 1.59 31.31 -5.57
N VAL A 33 0.35 31.12 -6.02
CA VAL A 33 0.02 30.88 -7.42
C VAL A 33 -1.23 31.66 -7.80
N ASP A 34 -1.15 32.42 -8.89
CA ASP A 34 -2.28 33.17 -9.44
C ASP A 34 -2.97 32.31 -10.50
N VAL A 35 -4.25 32.03 -10.31
CA VAL A 35 -5.05 31.19 -11.22
C VAL A 35 -6.39 31.84 -11.52
N GLU A 36 -7.05 31.38 -12.57
CA GLU A 36 -8.41 31.82 -12.90
C GLU A 36 -9.44 30.86 -12.29
N ASP A 37 -10.58 31.40 -11.87
CA ASP A 37 -11.71 30.68 -11.29
C ASP A 37 -12.26 29.53 -12.18
N ASP A 38 -12.24 29.71 -13.50
CA ASP A 38 -12.77 28.76 -14.48
C ASP A 38 -11.78 27.65 -14.89
N GLN A 39 -10.57 27.64 -14.32
CA GLN A 39 -9.59 26.59 -14.59
C GLN A 39 -9.91 25.31 -13.81
N LYS A 40 -9.41 24.19 -14.32
CA LYS A 40 -9.50 22.88 -13.65
C LYS A 40 -8.30 22.61 -12.75
N VAL A 41 -8.45 21.70 -11.80
CA VAL A 41 -7.36 21.19 -10.96
C VAL A 41 -6.21 20.61 -11.78
N SER A 42 -6.49 19.98 -12.93
CA SER A 42 -5.46 19.50 -13.85
C SER A 42 -4.51 20.60 -14.36
N TYR A 43 -5.00 21.83 -14.56
CA TYR A 43 -4.17 22.97 -14.94
C TYR A 43 -3.21 23.35 -13.81
N LEU A 44 -3.70 23.36 -12.57
CA LEU A 44 -2.88 23.63 -11.39
C LEU A 44 -1.77 22.59 -11.20
N LYS A 45 -2.05 21.31 -11.43
CA LYS A 45 -1.01 20.25 -11.42
C LYS A 45 0.07 20.47 -12.49
N GLY A 46 -0.33 20.97 -13.66
CA GLY A 46 0.59 21.37 -14.72
C GLY A 46 1.54 22.48 -14.27
N LEU A 47 1.01 23.54 -13.67
CA LEU A 47 1.82 24.63 -13.10
C LEU A 47 2.80 24.11 -12.04
N ILE A 48 2.31 23.32 -11.07
CA ILE A 48 3.15 22.74 -10.02
C ILE A 48 4.23 21.83 -10.63
N SER A 49 3.93 21.11 -11.71
CA SER A 49 4.91 20.28 -12.43
C SER A 49 6.05 21.10 -13.04
N GLU A 50 5.75 22.30 -13.54
CA GLU A 50 6.77 23.18 -14.14
C GLU A 50 7.67 23.82 -13.08
N PHE A 51 7.11 24.20 -11.92
CA PHE A 51 7.87 24.82 -10.84
C PHE A 51 8.68 23.82 -10.01
N GLU A 52 8.09 22.68 -9.65
CA GLU A 52 8.70 21.70 -8.73
C GLU A 52 9.35 20.51 -9.46
N GLY A 53 9.11 20.36 -10.77
CA GLY A 53 9.62 19.24 -11.57
C GLY A 53 8.94 17.89 -11.29
N LEU A 54 7.78 17.90 -10.64
CA LEU A 54 7.02 16.71 -10.27
C LEU A 54 6.05 16.30 -11.38
N LYS A 55 6.06 15.03 -11.81
CA LYS A 55 5.10 14.56 -12.81
C LYS A 55 3.65 14.74 -12.32
N PRO A 56 2.72 15.22 -13.15
CA PRO A 56 1.32 15.43 -12.74
C PRO A 56 0.64 14.18 -12.17
N GLU A 57 1.01 13.00 -12.68
CA GLU A 57 0.49 11.70 -12.22
C GLU A 57 0.94 11.32 -10.80
N GLU A 58 2.08 11.85 -10.34
CA GLU A 58 2.62 11.55 -9.03
C GLU A 58 2.12 12.54 -7.96
N GLN A 59 1.52 13.65 -8.40
CA GLN A 59 0.99 14.71 -7.55
C GLN A 59 -0.41 14.36 -7.01
N LEU A 60 -0.55 14.44 -5.70
CA LEU A 60 -1.82 14.33 -4.97
C LEU A 60 -2.10 15.67 -4.30
N LEU A 61 -3.13 16.37 -4.77
CA LEU A 61 -3.53 17.67 -4.24
C LEU A 61 -4.64 17.50 -3.20
N TYR A 62 -4.50 18.16 -2.05
CA TYR A 62 -5.49 18.15 -0.98
C TYR A 62 -5.83 19.58 -0.54
N HIS A 63 -7.10 19.80 -0.20
CA HIS A 63 -7.55 21.00 0.46
C HIS A 63 -8.42 20.63 1.67
N ALA A 64 -8.09 21.18 2.84
CA ALA A 64 -8.78 20.87 4.10
C ALA A 64 -8.93 19.35 4.39
N GLY A 65 -7.97 18.54 3.95
CA GLY A 65 -7.99 17.08 4.11
C GLY A 65 -8.82 16.31 3.06
N ALA A 66 -9.50 16.99 2.14
CA ALA A 66 -10.20 16.38 1.02
C ALA A 66 -9.31 16.36 -0.24
N PRO A 67 -9.23 15.23 -0.98
CA PRO A 67 -8.49 15.16 -2.23
C PRO A 67 -9.19 16.01 -3.31
N LEU A 68 -8.39 16.68 -4.14
CA LEU A 68 -8.86 17.40 -5.32
C LEU A 68 -8.71 16.53 -6.56
N GLU A 69 -9.80 16.39 -7.32
CA GLU A 69 -9.85 15.59 -8.53
C GLU A 69 -9.57 16.44 -9.77
N ASP A 70 -8.93 15.86 -10.79
CA ASP A 70 -8.44 16.59 -11.98
C ASP A 70 -9.53 17.28 -12.81
N ASP A 71 -10.76 16.77 -12.72
CA ASP A 71 -11.93 17.27 -13.45
C ASP A 71 -12.74 18.33 -12.70
N GLN A 72 -12.38 18.64 -11.45
CA GLN A 72 -13.04 19.69 -10.68
C GLN A 72 -12.58 21.08 -11.11
N TYR A 73 -13.51 22.04 -11.10
CA TYR A 73 -13.20 23.45 -11.28
C TYR A 73 -12.67 24.06 -9.98
N LEU A 74 -11.70 24.96 -10.08
CA LEU A 74 -11.08 25.58 -8.91
C LEU A 74 -12.11 26.38 -8.08
N LYS A 75 -13.04 27.08 -8.73
CA LYS A 75 -14.14 27.82 -8.06
C LYS A 75 -15.05 26.97 -7.18
N ASP A 76 -15.21 25.68 -7.48
CA ASP A 76 -16.12 24.79 -6.76
C ASP A 76 -15.46 24.17 -5.51
N CYS A 77 -14.12 24.14 -5.48
CA CYS A 77 -13.36 23.45 -4.44
C CYS A 77 -12.52 24.40 -3.58
N LEU A 78 -12.27 25.63 -4.05
CA LEU A 78 -11.30 26.55 -3.46
C LEU A 78 -11.86 27.97 -3.44
N ILE A 79 -11.41 28.74 -2.45
CA ILE A 79 -11.65 30.18 -2.35
C ILE A 79 -10.33 30.95 -2.48
N ASP A 80 -10.42 32.24 -2.78
CA ASP A 80 -9.26 33.14 -2.77
C ASP A 80 -8.52 33.07 -1.42
N GLY A 81 -7.20 32.93 -1.46
CA GLY A 81 -6.34 32.75 -0.31
C GLY A 81 -6.23 31.31 0.23
N SER A 82 -6.86 30.32 -0.40
CA SER A 82 -6.79 28.92 0.06
C SER A 82 -5.39 28.34 -0.08
N THR A 83 -5.00 27.49 0.88
CA THR A 83 -3.77 26.68 0.81
C THR A 83 -4.08 25.24 0.39
N ILE A 84 -3.30 24.71 -0.54
CA ILE A 84 -3.40 23.36 -1.09
C ILE A 84 -2.16 22.58 -0.66
N ASP A 85 -2.35 21.40 -0.11
CA ASP A 85 -1.26 20.51 0.23
C ASP A 85 -0.91 19.62 -0.97
N VAL A 86 0.35 19.66 -1.39
CA VAL A 86 0.89 18.84 -2.48
C VAL A 86 1.64 17.66 -1.88
N CYS A 87 1.12 16.46 -2.10
CA CYS A 87 1.72 15.21 -1.64
C CYS A 87 2.20 14.39 -2.85
N ILE A 88 3.20 13.53 -2.64
CA ILE A 88 3.67 12.58 -3.65
C ILE A 88 3.36 11.15 -3.18
N GLY A 89 2.81 10.34 -4.07
CA GLY A 89 2.59 8.92 -3.82
C GLY A 89 3.92 8.18 -3.63
N LEU A 90 4.17 7.64 -2.44
CA LEU A 90 5.35 6.81 -2.18
C LEU A 90 5.26 5.50 -2.97
N LYS A 91 6.18 5.28 -3.92
CA LYS A 91 6.31 3.98 -4.62
C LYS A 91 6.92 2.96 -3.66
N GLY A 92 6.06 2.21 -2.96
CA GLY A 92 6.32 0.91 -2.32
C GLY A 92 7.62 0.78 -1.50
N GLY A 93 7.53 0.95 -0.19
CA GLY A 93 8.64 0.68 0.73
C GLY A 93 8.94 -0.83 0.90
N LYS A 94 10.17 -1.13 1.32
CA LYS A 94 10.63 -2.49 1.67
C LYS A 94 9.70 -3.12 2.72
N VAL A 95 8.86 -4.05 2.30
CA VAL A 95 7.96 -4.78 3.19
C VAL A 95 8.78 -5.58 4.20
N HIS A 96 8.63 -5.26 5.48
CA HIS A 96 9.31 -5.96 6.57
C HIS A 96 8.66 -7.34 6.78
N GLY A 97 9.42 -8.42 6.50
CA GLY A 97 8.92 -9.80 6.59
C GLY A 97 9.00 -10.61 5.29
N SER A 98 10.08 -10.47 4.52
CA SER A 98 10.24 -11.21 3.27
C SER A 98 10.17 -12.73 3.46
N LEU A 99 9.44 -13.43 2.59
CA LEU A 99 9.39 -14.91 2.51
C LEU A 99 10.70 -15.56 2.03
N ALA A 100 11.76 -14.78 1.82
CA ALA A 100 13.05 -15.21 1.28
C ALA A 100 13.75 -16.34 2.06
N ARG A 101 13.34 -16.60 3.32
CA ARG A 101 13.90 -17.67 4.17
C ARG A 101 13.02 -18.92 4.27
N ALA A 102 11.88 -18.95 3.58
CA ALA A 102 11.00 -20.11 3.59
C ALA A 102 11.73 -21.36 3.07
N GLY A 103 11.68 -22.45 3.85
CA GLY A 103 12.28 -23.73 3.44
C GLY A 103 13.81 -23.84 3.53
N LYS A 104 14.54 -22.78 3.95
CA LYS A 104 16.01 -22.78 4.05
C LYS A 104 16.56 -23.99 4.81
N VAL A 105 16.03 -24.27 6.00
CA VAL A 105 16.50 -25.37 6.84
C VAL A 105 16.19 -26.73 6.20
N LYS A 106 15.02 -26.89 5.57
CA LYS A 106 14.61 -28.14 4.91
C LYS A 106 15.52 -28.49 3.71
N GLY A 107 16.02 -27.49 2.99
CA GLY A 107 16.95 -27.68 1.87
C GLY A 107 18.40 -27.90 2.30
N GLN A 108 18.82 -27.32 3.44
CA GLN A 108 20.18 -27.48 3.95
C GLN A 108 20.43 -28.82 4.64
N THR A 109 19.40 -29.42 5.26
CA THR A 109 19.58 -30.69 5.95
C THR A 109 19.85 -31.83 4.97
N PRO A 110 20.90 -32.66 5.18
CA PRO A 110 21.18 -33.80 4.32
C PRO A 110 20.01 -34.77 4.33
N LYS A 111 19.60 -35.24 3.15
CA LYS A 111 18.48 -36.16 3.03
C LYS A 111 18.92 -37.57 3.38
N VAL A 112 18.81 -37.94 4.66
CA VAL A 112 19.10 -39.30 5.11
C VAL A 112 18.03 -40.27 4.57
N GLU A 113 18.46 -41.27 3.80
CA GLU A 113 17.60 -42.33 3.31
C GLU A 113 17.05 -43.20 4.44
N LYS A 114 15.83 -43.71 4.26
CA LYS A 114 15.24 -44.61 5.25
C LYS A 114 15.85 -46.00 5.08
N GLN A 115 16.62 -46.42 6.08
CA GLN A 115 17.08 -47.81 6.15
C GLN A 115 15.88 -48.77 6.28
N GLU A 116 15.93 -49.88 5.56
CA GLU A 116 14.92 -50.93 5.67
C GLU A 116 15.00 -51.59 7.05
N LYS A 117 13.89 -51.54 7.80
CA LYS A 117 13.76 -52.18 9.11
C LYS A 117 12.72 -53.28 9.02
N ARG A 118 12.97 -54.39 9.73
CA ARG A 118 12.00 -55.49 9.84
C ARG A 118 10.62 -54.95 10.24
N LYS A 119 9.58 -55.42 9.55
CA LYS A 119 8.19 -55.04 9.84
C LYS A 119 7.86 -55.38 11.29
N LYS A 120 7.37 -54.39 12.05
CA LYS A 120 6.94 -54.59 13.44
C LYS A 120 5.64 -55.40 13.44
N LYS A 121 5.52 -56.41 14.29
CA LYS A 121 4.24 -57.11 14.49
C LYS A 121 3.17 -56.11 14.97
N THR A 122 1.92 -56.34 14.60
CA THR A 122 0.76 -55.50 14.93
C THR A 122 -0.28 -56.29 15.75
N GLY A 123 -1.36 -55.63 16.18
CA GLY A 123 -2.49 -56.26 16.87
C GLY A 123 -2.14 -56.98 18.18
N ARG A 124 -2.81 -58.11 18.43
CA ARG A 124 -2.66 -58.93 19.65
C ARG A 124 -1.21 -59.37 19.87
N ALA A 125 -0.50 -59.75 18.79
CA ALA A 125 0.89 -60.16 18.88
C ALA A 125 1.81 -59.04 19.38
N LYS A 126 1.59 -57.79 18.94
CA LYS A 126 2.31 -56.61 19.45
C LYS A 126 2.03 -56.35 20.92
N ARG A 127 0.76 -56.44 21.33
CA ARG A 127 0.33 -56.22 22.72
C ARG A 127 0.93 -57.26 23.67
N ARG A 128 0.96 -58.54 23.28
CA ARG A 128 1.63 -59.61 24.04
C ARG A 128 3.12 -59.32 24.25
N MET A 129 3.83 -58.91 23.18
CA MET A 129 5.24 -58.53 23.32
C MET A 129 5.46 -57.32 24.24
N GLN A 130 4.57 -56.32 24.20
CA GLN A 130 4.67 -55.16 25.09
C GLN A 130 4.44 -55.53 26.55
N TYR A 131 3.45 -56.39 26.85
CA TYR A 131 3.19 -56.87 28.20
C TYR A 131 4.40 -57.62 28.76
N ASN A 132 4.92 -58.58 28.00
CA ASN A 132 6.10 -59.33 28.42
C ASN A 132 7.30 -58.41 28.67
N ARG A 133 7.58 -57.43 27.80
CA ARG A 133 8.69 -56.47 27.99
C ARG A 133 8.52 -55.54 29.19
N ARG A 134 7.29 -55.21 29.58
CA ARG A 134 7.00 -54.23 30.65
C ARG A 134 6.83 -54.86 32.02
N PHE A 135 6.32 -56.09 32.09
CA PHE A 135 5.88 -56.69 33.35
C PHE A 135 6.51 -58.05 33.64
N VAL A 136 6.72 -58.90 32.63
CA VAL A 136 7.24 -60.26 32.84
C VAL A 136 8.76 -60.27 32.83
N ASN A 137 9.38 -59.61 31.85
CA ASN A 137 10.82 -59.60 31.64
C ASN A 137 11.53 -58.44 32.37
N VAL A 138 10.78 -57.62 33.12
CA VAL A 138 11.37 -56.52 33.88
C VAL A 138 11.92 -57.09 35.19
N VAL A 139 13.23 -56.95 35.42
CA VAL A 139 13.84 -57.24 36.72
C VAL A 139 13.85 -55.94 37.51
N VAL A 140 13.29 -55.95 38.72
CA VAL A 140 13.28 -54.77 39.60
C VAL A 140 14.69 -54.62 40.19
N THR A 141 15.49 -53.75 39.59
CA THR A 141 16.80 -53.38 40.12
C THR A 141 16.66 -52.23 41.12
N PHE A 142 17.56 -52.18 42.10
CA PHE A 142 17.60 -51.09 43.08
C PHE A 142 18.09 -49.80 42.41
N GLY A 143 17.36 -48.69 42.59
CA GLY A 143 17.66 -47.40 41.97
C GLY A 143 16.55 -46.84 41.07
N ARG A 144 16.86 -45.77 40.33
CA ARG A 144 15.88 -45.09 39.47
C ARG A 144 15.56 -45.95 38.24
N LYS A 145 14.27 -46.14 37.95
CA LYS A 145 13.81 -46.90 36.77
C LYS A 145 14.31 -46.27 35.47
N LYS A 146 15.03 -47.05 34.64
CA LYS A 146 15.50 -46.63 33.32
C LYS A 146 14.35 -46.64 32.29
N GLY A 147 14.28 -45.58 31.49
CA GLY A 147 13.25 -45.43 30.46
C GLY A 147 13.49 -46.36 29.24
N PRO A 148 12.43 -46.71 28.48
CA PRO A 148 12.52 -47.64 27.36
C PRO A 148 13.29 -47.12 26.13
N ASN A 149 13.61 -45.83 26.07
CA ASN A 149 14.38 -45.19 25.00
C ASN A 149 15.55 -44.38 25.58
N SER A 150 16.22 -44.95 26.58
CA SER A 150 17.39 -44.36 27.21
C SER A 150 18.65 -44.83 26.47
N ASN A 151 19.44 -43.86 25.99
CA ASN A 151 20.66 -44.10 25.20
C ASN A 151 21.95 -44.05 26.04
N SER A 152 21.82 -43.79 27.34
CA SER A 152 22.92 -43.84 28.32
C SER A 152 23.38 -45.26 28.56
#